data_AF-A0A8J9ZAL9-F1
#
_entry.id   AF-A0A8J9ZAL9-F1
#
_cell.length_a   1.000
_cell.length_b   1.000
_cell.length_c   1.000
_cell.angle_alpha   90.00
_cell.angle_beta   90.00
_cell.angle_gamma   90.00
#
_symmetry.space_group_name_H-M   'P 1'
#
loop_
_entity.id
_entity.type
_entity.pdbx_description
1 polymer ?
#
loop_
_entity_poly.entity_id
_entity_poly.type
_entity_poly.pdbx_seq_one_letter_code
_entity_poly.pdbx_strand_id
1 'polypeptide(L)'
;MVAEKTFKPYVFSTVAFVAVLCALVPYTLVRVQFVVKEEIFIAAPPEEVFAFLSDVRLLDHVHPYRIEARDIQHFSDLELNYTSVERVDYVKGVYSAVYAFPVWVRFAKIKNGYQVRSTYDVLNGTLIARQAFTITAAKHAGHNGTMLTDKNLMECPWVYSYATFWKAKEAHRDILEGMKQLLEREQVYELNLPNRYLTGSDVTSRYIPCVTNQ
;
A
#
# COMPACT_ATOMS: atom_id res chain seq x y z
N MET A 1 57.91 -35.52 13.02
CA MET A 1 57.24 -34.78 11.93
C MET A 1 55.82 -35.31 11.77
N VAL A 2 54.85 -34.77 12.52
CA VAL A 2 53.42 -35.13 12.39
C VAL A 2 52.62 -33.83 12.52
N ALA A 3 52.66 -33.00 11.49
CA ALA A 3 51.90 -31.74 11.45
C ALA A 3 51.43 -31.36 10.04
N GLU A 4 51.41 -32.29 9.08
CA GLU A 4 51.18 -31.95 7.67
C GLU A 4 49.89 -32.53 7.06
N LYS A 5 49.11 -33.33 7.81
CA LYS A 5 47.93 -34.01 7.25
C LYS A 5 46.57 -33.46 7.68
N THR A 6 46.50 -32.53 8.63
CA THR A 6 45.22 -32.00 9.15
C THR A 6 44.78 -30.69 8.52
N PHE A 7 45.61 -30.02 7.71
CA PHE A 7 45.31 -28.66 7.21
C PHE A 7 44.41 -28.62 5.96
N LYS A 8 44.33 -29.71 5.19
CA LYS A 8 43.64 -29.70 3.88
C LYS A 8 42.10 -29.75 3.96
N PRO A 9 41.43 -30.62 4.73
CA PRO A 9 39.97 -30.75 4.64
C PRO A 9 39.20 -29.52 5.15
N TYR A 10 39.74 -28.83 6.17
CA TYR A 10 39.11 -27.64 6.73
C TYR A 10 39.19 -26.42 5.79
N VAL A 11 40.30 -26.24 5.08
CA VAL A 11 40.45 -25.12 4.12
C VAL A 11 39.53 -25.30 2.91
N PHE A 12 39.39 -26.52 2.38
CA PHE A 12 38.41 -26.80 1.32
C PHE A 12 36.96 -26.59 1.77
N SER A 13 36.63 -26.97 3.00
CA SER A 13 35.30 -26.74 3.59
C SER A 13 34.99 -25.25 3.77
N THR A 14 35.96 -24.46 4.26
CA THR A 14 35.79 -23.01 4.42
C THR A 14 35.68 -22.29 3.08
N VAL A 15 36.49 -22.65 2.08
CA VAL A 15 36.41 -22.06 0.73
C VAL A 15 35.08 -22.40 0.05
N ALA A 16 34.61 -23.65 0.17
CA ALA A 16 33.30 -24.04 -0.34
C ALA A 16 32.15 -23.32 0.38
N PHE A 17 32.24 -23.18 1.70
CA PHE A 17 31.25 -22.45 2.50
C PHE A 17 31.20 -20.97 2.14
N VAL A 18 32.37 -20.32 1.99
CA VAL A 18 32.47 -18.92 1.54
C VAL A 18 31.95 -18.78 0.11
N ALA A 19 32.26 -19.71 -0.80
CA ALA A 19 31.73 -19.68 -2.17
C ALA A 19 30.20 -19.83 -2.21
N VAL A 20 29.62 -20.70 -1.37
CA VAL A 20 28.16 -20.85 -1.23
C VAL A 20 27.55 -19.58 -0.65
N LEU A 21 28.13 -18.98 0.39
CA LEU A 21 27.69 -17.70 0.93
C LEU A 21 27.77 -16.60 -0.12
N CYS A 22 28.90 -16.46 -0.82
CA CYS A 22 29.08 -15.50 -1.90
C CYS A 22 28.11 -15.72 -3.07
N ALA A 23 27.67 -16.95 -3.33
CA ALA A 23 26.63 -17.26 -4.31
C ALA A 23 25.21 -16.95 -3.79
N LEU A 24 24.97 -17.06 -2.49
CA LEU A 24 23.69 -16.73 -1.84
C LEU A 24 23.49 -15.22 -1.61
N VAL A 25 24.57 -14.44 -1.51
CA VAL A 25 24.52 -12.97 -1.38
C VAL A 25 23.81 -12.31 -2.59
N PRO A 26 24.17 -12.55 -3.86
CA PRO A 26 23.41 -12.01 -4.99
C PRO A 26 21.99 -12.59 -5.03
N TYR A 27 21.80 -13.84 -4.61
CA TYR A 27 20.46 -14.46 -4.46
C TYR A 27 19.58 -13.74 -3.42
N THR A 28 20.14 -12.99 -2.47
CA THR A 28 19.34 -12.23 -1.48
C THR A 28 19.28 -10.74 -1.78
N LEU A 29 20.22 -10.21 -2.57
CA LEU A 29 20.33 -8.79 -2.90
C LEU A 29 19.66 -8.39 -4.23
N VAL A 30 19.36 -9.33 -5.12
CA VAL A 30 18.65 -8.99 -6.37
C VAL A 30 17.24 -8.52 -6.07
N ARG A 31 16.93 -7.30 -6.50
CA ARG A 31 15.60 -6.70 -6.38
C ARG A 31 14.92 -6.76 -7.73
N VAL A 32 13.61 -6.98 -7.71
CA VAL A 32 12.77 -6.96 -8.90
C VAL A 32 11.69 -5.93 -8.74
N GLN A 33 11.30 -5.34 -9.87
CA GLN A 33 10.20 -4.40 -9.96
C GLN A 33 9.05 -5.04 -10.74
N PHE A 34 7.83 -4.86 -10.26
CA PHE A 34 6.63 -5.31 -10.94
C PHE A 34 5.49 -4.32 -10.73
N VAL A 35 4.51 -4.36 -11.62
CA VAL A 35 3.35 -3.47 -11.58
C VAL A 35 2.10 -4.28 -11.34
N VAL A 36 1.34 -3.90 -10.31
CA VAL A 36 -0.04 -4.34 -10.10
C VAL A 36 -0.95 -3.24 -10.65
N LYS A 37 -1.97 -3.62 -11.42
CA LYS A 37 -2.96 -2.70 -11.95
C LYS A 37 -4.34 -3.34 -11.82
N GLU A 38 -5.26 -2.65 -11.17
CA GLU A 38 -6.66 -3.04 -11.03
C GLU A 38 -7.55 -1.84 -11.37
N GLU A 39 -8.74 -2.09 -11.90
CA GLU A 39 -9.69 -1.05 -12.32
C GLU A 39 -11.10 -1.46 -11.93
N ILE A 40 -11.90 -0.50 -11.46
CA ILE A 40 -13.31 -0.72 -11.13
C ILE A 40 -14.17 0.48 -11.50
N PHE A 41 -15.39 0.20 -11.95
CA PHE A 41 -16.44 1.21 -12.07
C PHE A 41 -17.24 1.29 -10.77
N ILE A 42 -17.40 2.51 -10.26
CA ILE A 42 -18.19 2.85 -9.07
C ILE A 42 -19.30 3.80 -9.51
N ALA A 43 -20.56 3.48 -9.20
CA ALA A 43 -21.73 4.31 -9.46
C ALA A 43 -21.84 5.48 -8.46
N ALA A 44 -20.75 6.25 -8.31
CA ALA A 44 -20.66 7.45 -7.51
C ALA A 44 -19.90 8.56 -8.28
N PRO A 45 -20.14 9.85 -8.00
CA PRO A 45 -19.41 10.97 -8.59
C PRO A 45 -17.90 10.93 -8.30
N PRO A 46 -17.03 11.40 -9.23
CA PRO A 46 -15.58 11.43 -9.03
C PRO A 46 -15.13 12.18 -7.76
N GLU A 47 -15.87 13.23 -7.39
CA GLU A 47 -15.63 14.04 -6.20
C GLU A 47 -15.78 13.22 -4.92
N GLU A 48 -16.78 12.34 -4.85
CA GLU A 48 -17.03 11.49 -3.68
C GLU A 48 -15.97 10.39 -3.57
N VAL A 49 -15.61 9.77 -4.70
CA VAL A 49 -14.50 8.79 -4.74
C VAL A 49 -13.18 9.44 -4.32
N PHE A 50 -12.93 10.67 -4.77
CA PHE A 50 -11.74 11.43 -4.39
C PHE A 50 -11.76 11.81 -2.91
N ALA A 51 -12.90 12.27 -2.38
CA ALA A 51 -13.05 12.59 -0.96
C ALA A 51 -12.80 11.36 -0.08
N PHE A 52 -13.32 10.19 -0.48
CA PHE A 52 -13.06 8.93 0.22
C PHE A 52 -11.58 8.59 0.29
N LEU A 53 -10.86 8.70 -0.84
CA LEU A 53 -9.41 8.41 -0.89
C LEU A 53 -8.56 9.48 -0.19
N SER A 54 -9.10 10.69 -0.04
CA SER A 54 -8.42 11.81 0.62
C SER A 54 -8.46 11.69 2.14
N ASP A 55 -9.54 11.13 2.70
CA ASP A 55 -9.56 10.71 4.10
C ASP A 55 -8.91 9.34 4.24
N VAL A 56 -7.60 9.35 4.52
CA VAL A 56 -6.83 8.13 4.67
C VAL A 56 -7.36 7.21 5.76
N ARG A 57 -8.23 7.64 6.69
CA ARG A 57 -8.83 6.78 7.73
C ARG A 57 -9.92 5.89 7.17
N LEU A 58 -10.67 6.34 6.16
CA LEU A 58 -11.76 5.57 5.54
C LEU A 58 -11.28 4.28 4.88
N LEU A 59 -10.02 4.26 4.45
CA LEU A 59 -9.38 3.05 3.91
C LEU A 59 -9.30 1.90 4.94
N ASP A 60 -9.48 2.16 6.25
CA ASP A 60 -9.47 1.12 7.30
C ASP A 60 -10.66 0.18 7.15
N HIS A 61 -11.72 0.65 6.51
CA HIS A 61 -12.95 -0.12 6.32
C HIS A 61 -12.90 -1.05 5.10
N VAL A 62 -11.93 -0.85 4.20
CA VAL A 62 -11.85 -1.59 2.92
C VAL A 62 -10.53 -2.32 2.74
N HIS A 63 -9.47 -1.91 3.44
CA HIS A 63 -8.16 -2.51 3.28
C HIS A 63 -8.06 -3.80 4.12
N PRO A 64 -7.90 -4.99 3.49
CA PRO A 64 -8.05 -6.28 4.18
C PRO A 64 -6.99 -6.50 5.27
N TYR A 65 -5.83 -5.86 5.15
CA TYR A 65 -4.72 -5.99 6.11
C TYR A 65 -4.58 -4.80 7.05
N ARG A 66 -5.28 -3.68 6.81
CA ARG A 66 -5.00 -2.45 7.57
C ARG A 66 -5.79 -2.44 8.87
N ILE A 67 -5.09 -2.16 9.96
CA ILE A 67 -5.70 -2.00 11.29
C ILE A 67 -6.13 -0.54 11.48
N GLU A 68 -5.23 0.38 11.13
CA GLU A 68 -5.42 1.83 11.29
C GLU A 68 -4.35 2.66 10.57
N ALA A 69 -4.68 3.94 10.37
CA ALA A 69 -3.72 5.01 10.09
C ALA A 69 -3.44 5.83 11.36
N ARG A 70 -2.17 6.03 11.72
CA ARG A 70 -1.73 6.82 12.88
C ARG A 70 -0.81 7.97 12.47
N ASP A 71 -0.57 8.90 13.39
CA ASP A 71 0.41 9.99 13.24
C ASP A 71 0.22 10.77 11.93
N ILE A 72 -1.02 11.08 11.58
CA ILE A 72 -1.36 11.79 10.34
C ILE A 72 -0.88 13.24 10.47
N GLN A 73 0.04 13.68 9.61
CA GLN A 73 0.49 15.07 9.57
C GLN A 73 0.24 15.64 8.17
N HIS A 74 -0.40 16.80 8.14
CA HIS A 74 -0.63 17.54 6.90
C HIS A 74 0.52 18.52 6.70
N PHE A 75 1.20 18.42 5.55
CA PHE A 75 2.22 19.39 5.14
C PHE A 75 1.60 20.53 4.32
N SER A 76 0.53 20.22 3.58
CA SER A 76 -0.30 21.15 2.83
C SER A 76 -1.67 20.54 2.56
N ASP A 77 -2.57 21.30 1.92
CA ASP A 77 -3.85 20.76 1.44
C ASP A 77 -3.68 19.65 0.37
N LEU A 78 -2.48 19.51 -0.20
CA LEU A 78 -2.17 18.57 -1.27
C LEU A 78 -1.24 17.44 -0.83
N GLU A 79 -0.69 17.48 0.38
CA GLU A 79 0.32 16.53 0.83
C GLU A 79 0.16 16.21 2.32
N LEU A 80 0.15 14.91 2.62
CA LEU A 80 0.17 14.41 4.00
C LEU A 80 1.11 13.22 4.15
N ASN A 81 1.54 12.97 5.37
CA ASN A 81 2.11 11.69 5.77
C ASN A 81 1.24 11.03 6.82
N TYR A 82 1.39 9.72 6.97
CA TYR A 82 0.87 8.98 8.10
C TYR A 82 1.64 7.67 8.27
N THR A 83 1.47 7.02 9.42
CA THR A 83 1.96 5.65 9.66
C THR A 83 0.82 4.67 9.38
N SER A 84 0.99 3.79 8.39
CA SER A 84 0.08 2.66 8.17
C SER A 84 0.43 1.55 9.14
N VAL A 85 -0.56 1.00 9.85
CA VAL A 85 -0.41 -0.18 10.70
C VAL A 85 -1.19 -1.32 10.08
N GLU A 86 -0.48 -2.37 9.69
CA GLU A 86 -1.05 -3.51 8.95
C GLU A 86 -0.77 -4.84 9.65
N ARG A 87 -1.76 -5.72 9.65
CA ARG A 87 -1.65 -7.10 10.09
C ARG A 87 -1.54 -8.01 8.89
N VAL A 88 -0.41 -8.72 8.79
CA VAL A 88 -0.19 -9.73 7.76
C VAL A 88 -0.27 -11.11 8.40
N ASP A 89 -1.30 -11.87 8.00
CA ASP A 89 -1.46 -13.26 8.39
C ASP A 89 -0.70 -14.16 7.40
N TYR A 90 0.50 -14.60 7.79
CA TYR A 90 1.29 -15.55 7.00
C TYR A 90 0.65 -16.94 6.97
N VAL A 91 0.07 -17.34 8.10
CA VAL A 91 -0.77 -18.54 8.22
C VAL A 91 -2.02 -18.13 8.97
N LYS A 92 -3.16 -18.15 8.28
CA LYS A 92 -4.44 -17.66 8.79
C LYS A 92 -4.75 -18.28 10.15
N GLY A 93 -4.87 -17.43 11.18
CA GLY A 93 -5.18 -17.83 12.56
C GLY A 93 -4.04 -18.49 13.34
N VAL A 94 -2.84 -18.63 12.78
CA VAL A 94 -1.70 -19.30 13.42
C VAL A 94 -0.51 -18.36 13.58
N TYR A 95 -0.13 -17.64 12.52
CA TYR A 95 1.02 -16.76 12.55
C TYR A 95 0.71 -15.45 11.82
N SER A 96 0.72 -14.36 12.59
CA SER A 96 0.46 -13.01 12.12
C SER A 96 1.50 -12.06 12.67
N ALA A 97 1.99 -11.16 11.83
CA ALA A 97 2.84 -10.06 12.24
C ALA A 97 2.11 -8.74 12.04
N VAL A 98 2.44 -7.76 12.88
CA VAL A 98 1.97 -6.37 12.72
C VAL A 98 3.15 -5.54 12.25
N TYR A 99 2.96 -4.85 11.13
CA TYR A 99 3.93 -3.94 10.54
C TYR A 99 3.42 -2.52 10.66
N ALA A 100 4.31 -1.60 11.02
CA ALA A 100 4.06 -0.18 11.01
C ALA A 100 5.07 0.49 10.09
N PHE A 101 4.61 1.29 9.14
CA PHE A 101 5.49 1.93 8.17
C PHE A 101 4.96 3.29 7.69
N PRO A 102 5.87 4.22 7.31
CA PRO A 102 5.47 5.54 6.83
C PRO A 102 4.88 5.47 5.42
N VAL A 103 3.83 6.26 5.20
CA VAL A 103 3.18 6.47 3.91
C VAL A 103 3.13 7.97 3.63
N TRP A 104 3.57 8.35 2.44
CA TRP A 104 3.56 9.73 1.96
C TRP A 104 2.54 9.82 0.84
N VAL A 105 1.59 10.74 0.96
CA VAL A 105 0.48 10.88 0.03
C VAL A 105 0.47 12.28 -0.57
N ARG A 106 0.24 12.34 -1.88
CA ARG A 106 0.03 13.57 -2.63
C ARG A 106 -1.25 13.50 -3.43
N PHE A 107 -2.04 14.55 -3.31
CA PHE A 107 -3.30 14.75 -4.01
C PHE A 107 -3.11 15.72 -5.18
N ALA A 108 -3.74 15.43 -6.31
CA ALA A 108 -3.67 16.31 -7.48
C ALA A 108 -4.97 16.25 -8.29
N LYS A 109 -5.43 17.42 -8.72
CA LYS A 109 -6.42 17.52 -9.80
C LYS A 109 -5.70 17.33 -11.14
N ILE A 110 -6.28 16.53 -12.02
CA ILE A 110 -5.77 16.28 -13.37
C ILE A 110 -6.80 16.73 -14.41
N LYS A 111 -6.38 16.86 -15.66
CA LYS A 111 -7.22 17.41 -16.76
C LYS A 111 -8.64 16.80 -16.81
N ASN A 112 -8.77 15.50 -16.53
CA ASN A 112 -10.02 14.75 -16.64
C ASN A 112 -10.45 14.07 -15.32
N GLY A 113 -10.07 14.61 -14.16
CA GLY A 113 -10.46 14.06 -12.86
C GLY A 113 -9.44 14.32 -11.75
N TYR A 114 -9.16 13.30 -10.95
CA TYR A 114 -8.28 13.42 -9.79
C TYR A 114 -7.24 12.29 -9.75
N GLN A 115 -6.17 12.52 -8.99
CA GLN A 115 -5.14 11.53 -8.74
C GLN A 115 -4.66 11.59 -7.30
N VAL A 116 -4.57 10.43 -6.66
CA VAL A 116 -3.96 10.26 -5.34
C VAL A 116 -2.73 9.38 -5.52
N ARG A 117 -1.55 9.91 -5.18
CA ARG A 117 -0.28 9.20 -5.28
C ARG A 117 0.24 8.91 -3.89
N SER A 118 0.61 7.67 -3.64
CA SER A 118 1.14 7.23 -2.36
C SER A 118 2.50 6.59 -2.57
N THR A 119 3.45 6.88 -1.70
CA THR A 119 4.74 6.17 -1.62
C THR A 119 4.88 5.60 -0.22
N TYR A 120 5.23 4.33 -0.12
CA TYR A 120 5.44 3.68 1.16
C TYR A 120 6.62 2.73 1.11
N ASP A 121 7.28 2.62 2.27
CA ASP A 121 8.47 1.83 2.50
C ASP A 121 8.22 0.90 3.68
N VAL A 122 8.13 -0.40 3.42
CA VAL A 122 7.88 -1.43 4.42
C VAL A 122 9.19 -2.10 4.80
N LEU A 123 9.42 -2.22 6.12
CA LEU A 123 10.60 -2.88 6.71
C LEU A 123 11.92 -2.31 6.17
N ASN A 124 12.08 -0.98 6.24
CA ASN A 124 13.32 -0.26 5.93
C ASN A 124 13.91 -0.62 4.54
N GLY A 125 13.05 -0.62 3.53
CA GLY A 125 13.39 -0.80 2.14
C GLY A 125 13.18 -2.22 1.65
N THR A 126 12.69 -3.15 2.48
CA THR A 126 12.41 -4.52 2.03
C THR A 126 11.34 -4.52 0.94
N LEU A 127 10.31 -3.71 1.07
CA LEU A 127 9.32 -3.46 0.02
C LEU A 127 9.14 -1.96 -0.14
N ILE A 128 9.39 -1.46 -1.34
CA ILE A 128 9.14 -0.07 -1.71
C ILE A 128 8.02 -0.07 -2.73
N ALA A 129 7.01 0.76 -2.53
CA ALA A 129 5.88 0.82 -3.43
C ALA A 129 5.48 2.26 -3.74
N ARG A 130 5.04 2.46 -4.98
CA ARG A 130 4.55 3.72 -5.52
C ARG A 130 3.21 3.48 -6.16
N GLN A 131 2.16 3.85 -5.45
CA GLN A 131 0.77 3.67 -5.84
C GLN A 131 0.20 4.96 -6.42
N ALA A 132 -0.68 4.82 -7.41
CA ALA A 132 -1.42 5.92 -7.99
C ALA A 132 -2.86 5.48 -8.25
N PHE A 133 -3.79 6.04 -7.49
CA PHE A 133 -5.21 6.00 -7.81
C PHE A 133 -5.52 7.12 -8.81
N THR A 134 -6.09 6.76 -9.95
CA THR A 134 -6.56 7.71 -10.96
C THR A 134 -8.08 7.61 -11.03
N ILE A 135 -8.73 8.75 -10.85
CA ILE A 135 -10.18 8.86 -10.67
C ILE A 135 -10.70 9.68 -11.83
N THR A 136 -11.51 9.08 -12.71
CA THR A 136 -12.06 9.77 -13.89
C THR A 136 -13.55 9.54 -14.01
N ALA A 137 -14.27 10.56 -14.49
CA ALA A 137 -15.68 10.42 -14.83
C ALA A 137 -15.85 9.37 -15.94
N ALA A 138 -16.82 8.47 -15.79
CA ALA A 138 -17.12 7.42 -16.75
C ALA A 138 -18.62 7.15 -16.83
N LYS A 139 -19.03 6.49 -17.91
CA LYS A 139 -20.39 5.97 -18.08
C LYS A 139 -20.33 4.48 -18.35
N HIS A 140 -21.04 3.68 -17.57
CA HIS A 140 -21.09 2.24 -17.72
C HIS A 140 -22.52 1.73 -17.62
N ALA A 141 -22.95 0.90 -18.57
CA ALA A 141 -24.32 0.36 -18.65
C ALA A 141 -25.44 1.41 -18.50
N GLY A 142 -25.24 2.62 -19.01
CA GLY A 142 -26.21 3.71 -18.92
C GLY A 142 -26.12 4.57 -17.66
N HIS A 143 -25.39 4.12 -16.63
CA HIS A 143 -25.17 4.85 -15.38
C HIS A 143 -23.92 5.74 -15.47
N ASN A 144 -24.05 6.98 -15.00
CA ASN A 144 -22.90 7.86 -14.79
C ASN A 144 -22.20 7.46 -13.48
N GLY A 145 -20.89 7.53 -13.46
CA GLY A 145 -20.11 7.23 -12.27
C GLY A 145 -18.63 7.51 -12.50
N THR A 146 -17.81 6.75 -11.81
CA THR A 146 -16.36 6.93 -11.79
C THR A 146 -15.67 5.64 -12.22
N MET A 147 -14.71 5.76 -13.13
CA MET A 147 -13.69 4.74 -13.31
C MET A 147 -12.53 5.02 -12.35
N LEU A 148 -12.30 4.11 -11.42
CA LEU A 148 -11.19 4.15 -10.48
C LEU A 148 -10.12 3.15 -10.95
N THR A 149 -8.96 3.65 -11.36
CA THR A 149 -7.79 2.85 -11.72
C THR A 149 -6.77 2.93 -10.59
N ASP A 150 -6.39 1.78 -10.05
CA ASP A 150 -5.28 1.65 -9.12
C ASP A 150 -4.07 1.04 -9.83
N LYS A 151 -2.95 1.74 -9.80
CA LYS A 151 -1.69 1.27 -10.34
C LYS A 151 -0.60 1.38 -9.28
N ASN A 152 0.04 0.27 -8.98
CA ASN A 152 1.09 0.20 -7.98
C ASN A 152 2.37 -0.40 -8.57
N LEU A 153 3.44 0.38 -8.57
CA LEU A 153 4.79 -0.09 -8.89
C LEU A 153 5.46 -0.52 -7.59
N MET A 154 5.77 -1.80 -7.46
CA MET A 154 6.38 -2.38 -6.27
C MET A 154 7.79 -2.89 -6.58
N GLU A 155 8.68 -2.77 -5.60
CA GLU A 155 10.05 -3.25 -5.64
C GLU A 155 10.38 -4.02 -4.38
N CYS A 156 10.81 -5.27 -4.51
CA CYS A 156 11.19 -6.12 -3.39
C CYS A 156 12.29 -7.14 -3.77
N PRO A 157 12.90 -7.83 -2.78
CA PRO A 157 13.75 -8.98 -3.06
C PRO A 157 13.01 -10.01 -3.91
N TRP A 158 13.70 -10.52 -4.92
CA TRP A 158 13.08 -11.41 -5.91
C TRP A 158 12.53 -12.70 -5.29
N VAL A 159 13.12 -13.19 -4.20
CA VAL A 159 12.66 -14.40 -3.49
C VAL A 159 11.22 -14.29 -2.99
N TYR A 160 10.76 -13.07 -2.69
CA TYR A 160 9.39 -12.81 -2.25
C TYR A 160 8.47 -12.33 -3.37
N SER A 161 9.02 -11.98 -4.54
CA SER A 161 8.29 -11.26 -5.60
C SER A 161 6.99 -11.91 -6.05
N TYR A 162 6.98 -13.23 -6.25
CA TYR A 162 5.79 -13.95 -6.70
C TYR A 162 4.67 -13.91 -5.66
N ALA A 163 5.00 -14.18 -4.40
CA ALA A 163 4.05 -14.15 -3.30
C ALA A 163 3.54 -12.72 -3.05
N THR A 164 4.44 -11.73 -3.06
CA THR A 164 4.09 -10.31 -2.91
C THR A 164 3.18 -9.86 -4.04
N PHE A 165 3.49 -10.20 -5.30
CA PHE A 165 2.65 -9.85 -6.45
C PHE A 165 1.24 -10.42 -6.31
N TRP A 166 1.12 -11.71 -5.99
CA TRP A 166 -0.18 -12.36 -5.85
C TRP A 166 -1.01 -11.74 -4.72
N LYS A 167 -0.39 -11.51 -3.57
CA LYS A 167 -1.06 -10.92 -2.40
C LYS A 167 -1.41 -9.45 -2.60
N ALA A 168 -0.55 -8.69 -3.27
CA ALA A 168 -0.86 -7.33 -3.66
C ALA A 168 -2.05 -7.30 -4.61
N LYS A 169 -2.05 -8.14 -5.66
CA LYS A 169 -3.17 -8.20 -6.60
C LYS A 169 -4.51 -8.50 -5.92
N GLU A 170 -4.53 -9.49 -5.02
CA GLU A 170 -5.71 -9.84 -4.21
C GLU A 170 -6.15 -8.63 -3.36
N ALA A 171 -5.24 -8.01 -2.62
CA ALA A 171 -5.55 -6.88 -1.74
C ALA A 171 -6.06 -5.64 -2.49
N HIS A 172 -5.42 -5.28 -3.60
CA HIS A 172 -5.82 -4.15 -4.43
C HIS A 172 -7.24 -4.35 -4.98
N ARG A 173 -7.57 -5.57 -5.41
CA ARG A 173 -8.91 -5.91 -5.84
C ARG A 173 -9.92 -5.80 -4.69
N ASP A 174 -9.61 -6.35 -3.53
CA ASP A 174 -10.49 -6.30 -2.35
C ASP A 174 -10.76 -4.87 -1.89
N ILE A 175 -9.74 -4.01 -1.90
CA ILE A 175 -9.86 -2.57 -1.59
C ILE A 175 -10.85 -1.91 -2.55
N LEU A 176 -10.67 -2.11 -3.86
CA LEU A 176 -11.53 -1.51 -4.88
C LEU A 176 -12.98 -2.02 -4.78
N GLU A 177 -13.18 -3.31 -4.55
CA GLU A 177 -14.50 -3.91 -4.35
C GLU A 177 -15.16 -3.38 -3.05
N GLY A 178 -14.40 -3.26 -1.97
CA GLY A 178 -14.86 -2.68 -0.70
C GLY A 178 -15.26 -1.20 -0.84
N MET A 179 -14.44 -0.41 -1.54
CA MET A 179 -14.75 0.99 -1.85
C MET A 179 -16.05 1.11 -2.63
N LYS A 180 -16.23 0.28 -3.67
CA LYS A 180 -17.45 0.24 -4.46
C LYS A 180 -18.67 -0.03 -3.58
N GLN A 181 -18.60 -1.04 -2.73
CA GLN A 181 -19.71 -1.41 -1.86
C GLN A 181 -20.08 -0.31 -0.86
N LEU A 182 -19.09 0.41 -0.30
CA LEU A 182 -19.35 1.50 0.64
C LEU A 182 -19.92 2.74 -0.07
N LEU A 183 -19.34 3.13 -1.20
CA LEU A 183 -19.72 4.35 -1.93
C LEU A 183 -21.08 4.21 -2.62
N GLU A 184 -21.42 3.03 -3.14
CA GLU A 184 -22.72 2.81 -3.81
C GLU A 184 -23.88 2.58 -2.83
N ARG A 185 -23.62 2.36 -1.53
CA ARG A 185 -24.65 2.13 -0.52
C ARG A 185 -25.14 3.42 0.18
N GLU A 186 -24.64 4.60 -0.19
CA GLU A 186 -24.95 5.90 0.44
C GLU A 186 -24.68 5.97 1.97
N GLN A 187 -23.98 4.98 2.56
CA GLN A 187 -23.74 4.87 4.01
C GLN A 187 -22.41 5.46 4.50
N VAL A 188 -21.60 6.06 3.62
CA VAL A 188 -20.28 6.59 3.99
C VAL A 188 -20.38 7.68 5.08
N TYR A 189 -21.48 8.44 5.09
CA TYR A 189 -21.75 9.48 6.09
C TYR A 189 -22.17 8.94 7.47
N GLU A 190 -22.52 7.66 7.58
CA GLU A 190 -22.92 7.00 8.85
C GLU A 190 -21.83 6.11 9.45
N LEU A 191 -20.65 6.03 8.79
CA LEU A 191 -19.50 5.32 9.33
C LEU A 191 -18.98 6.08 10.56
N ASN A 192 -19.47 5.67 11.74
CA ASN A 192 -18.93 6.10 13.03
C ASN A 192 -17.46 5.71 13.11
N LEU A 193 -16.56 6.64 12.76
CA LEU A 193 -15.13 6.49 13.02
C LEU A 193 -14.95 6.17 14.51
N PRO A 194 -14.22 5.09 14.86
CA PRO A 194 -14.09 4.69 16.26
C PRO A 194 -13.52 5.85 17.11
N ASN A 195 -14.04 6.01 18.33
CA ASN A 195 -13.70 7.09 19.28
C ASN A 195 -12.19 7.36 19.47
N ARG A 196 -11.32 6.39 19.13
CA ARG A 196 -9.86 6.52 19.14
C ARG A 196 -9.33 7.63 18.21
N TYR A 197 -10.10 8.07 17.22
CA TYR A 197 -9.75 9.19 16.35
C TYR A 197 -10.21 10.56 16.90
N LEU A 198 -10.91 10.62 18.04
CA LEU A 198 -11.42 11.85 18.65
C LEU A 198 -10.47 12.47 19.68
N THR A 199 -9.37 11.80 20.05
CA THR A 199 -8.49 12.23 21.16
C THR A 199 -7.20 12.95 20.74
N GLY A 200 -7.02 13.30 19.47
CA GLY A 200 -5.95 14.21 19.05
C GLY A 200 -6.59 15.36 18.29
N SER A 201 -6.52 16.59 18.83
CA SER A 201 -6.66 17.96 18.27
C SER A 201 -7.33 18.27 16.90
N ASP A 202 -7.95 17.32 16.21
CA ASP A 202 -8.32 17.35 14.79
C ASP A 202 -9.83 17.50 14.62
N VAL A 203 -10.40 18.52 15.26
CA VAL A 203 -11.77 18.95 14.93
C VAL A 203 -11.84 19.53 13.50
N THR A 204 -10.70 19.78 12.87
CA THR A 204 -10.55 20.37 11.53
C THR A 204 -10.35 19.38 10.38
N SER A 205 -10.27 18.06 10.59
CA SER A 205 -9.99 17.11 9.47
C SER A 205 -11.22 16.72 8.64
N ARG A 206 -12.39 17.30 8.90
CA ARG A 206 -13.58 17.10 8.06
C ARG A 206 -13.49 18.10 6.92
N TYR A 207 -13.32 17.59 5.71
CA TYR A 207 -13.17 18.32 4.44
C TYR A 207 -11.76 18.86 4.19
N ILE A 208 -11.01 18.16 3.32
CA ILE A 208 -10.10 18.86 2.41
C ILE A 208 -11.03 19.53 1.39
N PRO A 209 -11.25 20.86 1.45
CA PRO A 209 -12.06 21.52 0.44
C PRO A 209 -11.40 21.28 -0.92
N CYS A 210 -12.21 20.93 -1.92
CA CYS A 210 -11.79 20.91 -3.32
C CYS A 210 -11.27 22.30 -3.67
N VAL A 211 -9.95 22.54 -3.56
CA VAL A 211 -9.37 23.82 -3.96
C VAL A 211 -9.37 23.86 -5.48
N THR A 212 -10.34 24.58 -6.02
CA THR A 212 -10.27 25.14 -7.37
C THR A 212 -9.11 26.10 -7.44
N ASN A 213 -8.01 25.74 -8.10
CA ASN A 213 -7.02 26.69 -8.59
C ASN A 213 -6.78 26.35 -10.07
N GLN A 214 -7.28 27.21 -10.96
CA GLN A 214 -6.54 28.25 -11.68
C GLN A 214 -5.63 27.67 -12.76
#